data_AF-A0A7S4CLX4-F1
#
_entry.id   AF-A0A7S4CLX4-F1
#
_cell.length_a   1.000
_cell.length_b   1.000
_cell.length_c   1.000
_cell.angle_alpha   90.00
_cell.angle_beta   90.00
_cell.angle_gamma   90.00
#
_symmetry.space_group_name_H-M   'P 1'
#
loop_
_entity.id
_entity.type
_entity.pdbx_description
1 polymer ?
#
loop_
_entity_poly.entity_id
_entity_poly.type
_entity_poly.pdbx_seq_one_letter_code
_entity_poly.pdbx_strand_id
1 'polypeptide(L)'
;RRCSPTLTPLAAQRTDVSSEVLMGALQGPLVPQLYEVMTDVLLPCFECQRDWGSASATHVTEFLSHMKKATRRVGQLLQSRVPTHFPHPDSAFVTSLSTQGLPGPLSAASPLLLRCEALVELWLEVCGRVLAGVDNEARLGGDDAGPLTELQQYKAFVQELHTVRQHL
;
A
#
# COMPACT_ATOMS: atom_id res chain seq x y z
N ARG A 1 -64.27 -10.33 -39.54
CA ARG A 1 -63.25 -11.38 -39.73
C ARG A 1 -61.93 -10.78 -39.28
N ARG A 2 -61.29 -11.40 -38.28
CA ARG A 2 -60.21 -10.82 -37.46
C ARG A 2 -58.90 -10.77 -38.24
N CYS A 3 -58.20 -9.63 -38.18
CA CYS A 3 -56.79 -9.54 -38.54
C CYS A 3 -55.97 -10.20 -37.43
N SER A 4 -55.19 -11.22 -37.78
CA SER A 4 -54.15 -11.77 -36.91
C SER A 4 -52.92 -10.88 -37.00
N PRO A 5 -52.43 -10.26 -35.91
CA PRO A 5 -51.08 -9.72 -35.91
C PRO A 5 -50.11 -10.87 -35.71
N THR A 6 -49.29 -11.10 -36.75
CA THR A 6 -48.11 -11.95 -36.69
C THR A 6 -47.17 -11.39 -35.63
N LEU A 7 -47.01 -12.10 -34.51
CA LEU A 7 -46.00 -11.81 -33.50
C LEU A 7 -44.63 -12.08 -34.12
N THR A 8 -43.93 -11.02 -34.52
CA THR A 8 -42.47 -11.07 -34.70
C THR A 8 -41.85 -11.41 -33.35
N PRO A 9 -40.99 -12.44 -33.26
CA PRO A 9 -40.30 -12.74 -32.02
C PRO A 9 -39.37 -11.56 -31.69
N LEU A 10 -39.47 -11.06 -30.46
CA LEU A 10 -38.43 -10.20 -29.88
C LEU A 10 -37.11 -10.95 -30.01
N ALA A 11 -36.26 -10.49 -30.90
CA ALA A 11 -34.88 -10.90 -30.95
C ALA A 11 -34.29 -10.54 -29.58
N ALA A 12 -34.16 -11.53 -28.70
CA ALA A 12 -33.34 -11.42 -27.52
C ALA A 12 -31.93 -11.08 -28.04
N GLN A 13 -31.55 -9.81 -27.92
CA GLN A 13 -30.18 -9.38 -28.07
C GLN A 13 -29.39 -10.23 -27.09
N ARG A 14 -28.66 -11.22 -27.62
CA ARG A 14 -27.64 -11.93 -26.85
C ARG A 14 -26.59 -10.89 -26.54
N THR A 15 -26.68 -10.29 -25.35
CA THR A 15 -25.56 -9.54 -24.77
C THR A 15 -24.42 -10.53 -24.65
N ASP A 16 -23.29 -10.18 -25.26
CA ASP A 16 -22.07 -10.96 -25.13
C ASP A 16 -21.70 -10.97 -23.65
N VAL A 17 -21.53 -12.14 -23.03
CA VAL A 17 -21.30 -12.27 -21.57
C VAL A 17 -20.09 -11.43 -21.12
N SER A 18 -19.15 -11.18 -22.03
CA SER A 18 -18.01 -10.28 -21.82
C SER A 18 -18.38 -8.82 -21.54
N SER A 19 -19.60 -8.36 -21.86
CA SER A 19 -20.07 -7.01 -21.49
C SER A 19 -20.61 -6.92 -20.07
N GLU A 20 -20.89 -8.05 -19.42
CA GLU A 20 -21.45 -8.12 -18.06
C GLU A 20 -20.43 -8.60 -17.03
N VAL A 21 -19.34 -9.25 -17.47
CA VAL A 21 -18.31 -9.81 -16.60
C VAL A 21 -17.05 -8.96 -16.62
N LEU A 22 -16.77 -8.29 -15.50
CA LEU A 22 -15.46 -7.69 -15.23
C LEU A 22 -14.43 -8.78 -15.01
N MET A 23 -13.54 -8.97 -15.99
CA MET A 23 -12.39 -9.85 -15.85
C MET A 23 -11.17 -9.04 -15.41
N GLY A 24 -10.52 -9.50 -14.34
CA GLY A 24 -9.27 -8.92 -13.84
C GLY A 24 -8.42 -9.99 -13.17
N ALA A 25 -7.10 -9.87 -13.30
CA ALA A 25 -6.15 -10.72 -12.61
C ALA A 25 -5.49 -9.92 -11.48
N LEU A 26 -5.58 -10.44 -10.26
CA LEU A 26 -4.87 -9.91 -9.10
C LEU A 26 -3.53 -10.66 -8.99
N GLN A 27 -2.42 -9.94 -9.11
CA GLN A 27 -1.06 -10.46 -8.96
C GLN A 27 -0.39 -10.00 -7.66
N GLY A 28 -0.31 -10.86 -6.66
CA GLY A 28 0.44 -10.59 -5.42
C GLY A 28 -0.46 -10.28 -4.22
N PRO A 29 0.00 -9.48 -3.24
CA PRO A 29 -0.73 -9.25 -2.00
C PRO A 29 -2.03 -8.48 -2.25
N LEU A 30 -3.15 -9.02 -1.76
CA LEU A 30 -4.50 -8.53 -2.02
C LEU A 30 -4.74 -7.07 -1.61
N VAL A 31 -4.18 -6.63 -0.47
CA VAL A 31 -4.47 -5.30 0.09
C VAL A 31 -3.84 -4.16 -0.73
N PRO A 32 -2.54 -4.23 -1.14
CA PRO A 32 -1.97 -3.29 -2.11
C PRO A 32 -2.75 -3.22 -3.42
N GLN A 33 -3.19 -4.35 -3.95
CA GLN A 33 -3.92 -4.35 -5.22
C GLN A 33 -5.32 -3.76 -5.12
N LEU A 34 -6.02 -4.01 -4.01
CA LEU A 34 -7.28 -3.32 -3.73
C LEU A 34 -7.08 -1.81 -3.62
N TYR A 35 -5.98 -1.36 -3.00
CA TYR A 35 -5.65 0.05 -2.91
C TYR A 35 -5.38 0.67 -4.29
N GLU A 36 -4.61 0.00 -5.15
CA GLU A 36 -4.36 0.41 -6.54
C GLU A 36 -5.67 0.47 -7.33
N VAL A 37 -6.50 -0.57 -7.30
CA VAL A 37 -7.80 -0.60 -7.98
C VAL A 37 -8.71 0.53 -7.49
N MET A 38 -8.75 0.78 -6.18
CA MET A 38 -9.54 1.88 -5.61
C MET A 38 -9.03 3.25 -6.07
N THR A 39 -7.71 3.47 -6.08
CA THR A 39 -7.09 4.77 -6.35
C THR A 39 -7.05 5.09 -7.84
N ASP A 40 -6.70 4.11 -8.67
CA ASP A 40 -6.36 4.32 -10.08
C ASP A 40 -7.53 4.04 -11.03
N VAL A 41 -8.49 3.22 -10.59
CA VAL A 41 -9.63 2.81 -11.43
C VAL A 41 -10.95 3.33 -10.87
N LEU A 42 -11.30 2.94 -9.64
CA LEU A 42 -12.64 3.22 -9.11
C LEU A 42 -12.85 4.70 -8.80
N LEU A 43 -11.92 5.35 -8.09
CA LEU A 43 -12.05 6.77 -7.74
C LEU A 43 -12.20 7.65 -8.99
N PRO A 44 -11.32 7.55 -10.01
CA PRO A 44 -11.43 8.37 -11.21
C PRO A 44 -12.69 8.06 -12.00
N CYS A 45 -13.10 6.79 -12.08
CA CYS A 45 -14.35 6.41 -12.72
C CYS A 45 -15.56 7.09 -12.08
N PHE A 46 -15.66 7.08 -10.74
CA PHE A 46 -16.74 7.75 -10.03
C PHE A 46 -16.67 9.27 -10.16
N GLU A 47 -15.49 9.88 -10.15
CA GLU A 47 -15.33 11.33 -10.33
C GLU A 47 -15.71 11.81 -11.73
N CYS A 48 -15.41 11.01 -12.77
CA CYS A 48 -15.78 11.32 -14.15
C CYS A 48 -17.25 10.97 -14.48
N GLN A 49 -17.93 10.19 -13.64
CA GLN A 49 -19.32 9.80 -13.86
C GLN A 49 -20.24 11.00 -13.67
N ARG A 50 -20.84 11.45 -14.78
CA ARG A 50 -21.78 12.58 -14.81
C ARG A 50 -23.20 12.19 -14.42
N ASP A 51 -23.57 10.93 -14.63
CA ASP A 51 -24.92 10.42 -14.38
C ASP A 51 -24.90 9.43 -13.21
N TRP A 52 -25.40 9.89 -12.08
CA TRP A 52 -25.59 9.10 -10.86
C TRP A 52 -27.06 8.66 -10.69
N GLY A 53 -27.87 8.75 -11.76
CA GLY A 53 -29.28 8.42 -11.75
C GLY A 53 -30.08 9.33 -10.83
N SER A 54 -30.82 8.73 -9.89
CA SER A 54 -31.69 9.45 -8.95
C SER A 54 -30.98 9.97 -7.69
N ALA A 55 -29.65 9.85 -7.61
CA ALA A 55 -28.90 10.34 -6.46
C ALA A 55 -28.87 11.88 -6.44
N SER A 56 -29.08 12.47 -5.26
CA SER A 56 -28.90 13.91 -5.09
C SER A 56 -27.42 14.30 -5.18
N ALA A 57 -27.13 15.52 -5.63
CA ALA A 57 -25.77 16.03 -5.71
C ALA A 57 -25.04 15.96 -4.35
N THR A 58 -25.76 16.18 -3.24
CA THR A 58 -25.22 16.06 -1.88
C THR A 58 -24.75 14.63 -1.58
N HIS A 59 -25.57 13.61 -1.86
CA HIS A 59 -25.17 12.22 -1.65
C HIS A 59 -23.97 11.81 -2.51
N VAL A 60 -23.90 12.31 -3.74
CA VAL A 60 -22.74 12.06 -4.62
C VAL A 60 -21.47 12.66 -4.03
N THR A 61 -21.52 13.90 -3.54
CA THR A 61 -20.35 14.54 -2.92
C THR A 61 -19.92 13.86 -1.63
N GLU A 62 -20.87 13.43 -0.79
CA GLU A 62 -20.58 12.70 0.44
C GLU A 62 -19.97 11.33 0.15
N PHE A 63 -20.52 10.61 -0.83
CA PHE A 63 -19.99 9.32 -1.26
C PHE A 63 -18.54 9.43 -1.75
N LEU A 64 -18.25 10.37 -2.65
CA LEU A 64 -16.89 10.59 -3.16
C LEU A 64 -15.93 10.99 -2.03
N SER A 65 -16.39 11.80 -1.08
CA SER A 65 -15.61 12.16 0.11
C SER A 65 -15.30 10.95 0.98
N HIS A 66 -16.29 10.10 1.27
CA HIS A 66 -16.11 8.87 2.03
C HIS A 66 -15.18 7.88 1.33
N MET A 67 -15.31 7.73 0.01
CA MET A 67 -14.46 6.83 -0.77
C MET A 67 -13.00 7.33 -0.79
N LYS A 68 -12.78 8.64 -0.91
CA LYS A 68 -11.45 9.27 -0.75
C LYS A 68 -10.87 9.00 0.64
N LYS A 69 -11.65 9.20 1.70
CA LYS A 69 -11.23 8.95 3.08
C LYS A 69 -10.87 7.47 3.30
N ALA A 70 -11.70 6.55 2.80
CA ALA A 70 -11.44 5.11 2.88
C ALA A 70 -10.16 4.72 2.14
N THR A 71 -9.98 5.21 0.92
CA THR A 71 -8.76 4.95 0.11
C THR A 71 -7.51 5.45 0.82
N ARG A 72 -7.53 6.67 1.38
CA ARG A 72 -6.42 7.19 2.19
C ARG A 72 -6.12 6.34 3.41
N ARG A 73 -7.14 5.88 4.15
CA ARG A 73 -6.96 5.00 5.32
C ARG A 73 -6.30 3.67 4.94
N VAL A 74 -6.70 3.07 3.82
CA VAL A 74 -6.07 1.85 3.30
C VAL A 74 -4.61 2.14 2.92
N GLY A 75 -4.32 3.24 2.24
CA GLY A 75 -2.94 3.66 1.93
C GLY A 75 -2.08 3.87 3.18
N GLN A 76 -2.62 4.51 4.22
CA GLN A 76 -1.94 4.69 5.50
C GLN A 76 -1.65 3.36 6.20
N LEU A 77 -2.60 2.40 6.17
CA LEU A 77 -2.41 1.06 6.72
C LEU A 77 -1.36 0.25 5.96
N LEU A 78 -1.25 0.45 4.65
CA LEU A 78 -0.20 -0.17 3.84
C LEU A 78 1.18 0.41 4.18
N GLN A 79 1.27 1.73 4.38
CA GLN A 79 2.50 2.39 4.81
C GLN A 79 2.90 2.02 6.24
N SER A 80 1.94 1.83 7.15
CA SER A 80 2.22 1.43 8.54
C SER A 80 2.58 -0.06 8.69
N ARG A 81 2.45 -0.86 7.63
CA ARG A 81 2.75 -2.30 7.64
C ARG A 81 4.06 -2.66 6.95
N VAL A 82 4.86 -1.69 6.52
CA VAL A 82 6.23 -1.98 6.09
C VAL A 82 6.98 -2.49 7.33
N PRO A 83 7.35 -3.77 7.40
CA PRO A 83 8.06 -4.28 8.56
C PRO A 83 9.37 -3.52 8.67
N THR A 84 9.68 -2.98 9.86
CA THR A 84 11.04 -2.61 10.26
C THR A 84 11.87 -3.88 10.44
N HIS A 85 11.98 -4.67 9.39
CA HIS A 85 12.84 -5.83 9.36
C HIS A 85 14.22 -5.33 8.98
N PHE A 86 15.14 -5.33 9.94
CA PHE A 86 16.55 -5.13 9.64
C PHE A 86 17.01 -6.32 8.79
N PRO A 87 17.50 -6.10 7.55
CA PRO A 87 18.08 -7.19 6.79
C PRO A 87 19.25 -7.76 7.59
N HIS A 88 19.13 -9.02 8.00
CA HIS A 88 20.24 -9.72 8.62
C HIS A 88 21.19 -10.22 7.54
N PRO A 89 22.52 -10.11 7.76
CA PRO A 89 23.48 -10.75 6.89
C PRO A 89 23.23 -12.25 6.84
N ASP A 90 23.42 -12.86 5.67
CA ASP A 90 23.28 -14.31 5.53
C ASP A 90 24.33 -15.06 6.37
N SER A 91 24.01 -16.29 6.76
CA SER A 91 24.89 -17.13 7.58
C SER A 91 26.25 -17.38 6.92
N ALA A 92 26.28 -17.40 5.58
CA ALA A 92 27.51 -17.52 4.79
C ALA A 92 28.42 -16.30 4.97
N PHE A 93 27.87 -15.09 4.97
CA PHE A 93 28.63 -13.86 5.22
C PHE A 93 29.15 -13.77 6.65
N VAL A 94 28.30 -14.08 7.64
CA VAL A 94 28.71 -14.13 9.05
C VAL A 94 29.85 -15.14 9.25
N THR A 95 29.76 -16.29 8.59
CA THR A 95 30.82 -17.31 8.63
C THR A 95 32.08 -16.83 7.92
N SER A 96 31.97 -16.11 6.80
CA SER A 96 33.12 -15.53 6.08
C SER A 96 33.87 -14.47 6.90
N LEU A 97 33.14 -13.67 7.70
CA LEU A 97 33.71 -12.72 8.66
C LEU A 97 34.47 -13.44 9.78
N SER A 98 33.91 -14.56 10.26
CA SER A 98 34.49 -15.38 11.34
C SER A 98 35.71 -16.19 10.90
N THR A 99 35.71 -16.73 9.68
CA THR A 99 36.77 -17.64 9.19
C THR A 99 37.96 -16.92 8.59
N GLN A 100 37.79 -15.69 8.06
CA GLN A 100 38.89 -14.95 7.44
C GLN A 100 39.72 -14.11 8.40
N GLY A 101 39.31 -13.95 9.67
CA GLY A 101 40.04 -13.19 10.69
C GLY A 101 40.64 -11.88 10.16
N LEU A 102 39.83 -10.82 10.06
CA LEU A 102 40.18 -9.45 9.61
C LEU A 102 41.63 -9.32 9.08
N PRO A 103 41.88 -9.62 7.79
CA PRO A 103 43.23 -9.64 7.26
C PRO A 103 43.74 -8.21 7.10
N GLY A 104 44.52 -7.73 8.08
CA GLY A 104 45.22 -6.44 8.00
C GLY A 104 44.30 -5.26 7.61
N PRO A 105 44.85 -4.13 7.14
CA PRO A 105 44.03 -3.08 6.54
C PRO A 105 43.39 -3.62 5.26
N LEU A 106 42.09 -3.91 5.33
CA LEU A 106 41.30 -4.26 4.18
C LEU A 106 41.38 -3.10 3.17
N SER A 107 41.73 -3.42 1.92
CA SER A 107 41.63 -2.46 0.83
C SER A 107 40.19 -1.98 0.71
N ALA A 108 40.00 -0.68 0.41
CA ALA A 108 38.66 -0.09 0.23
C ALA A 108 37.84 -0.79 -0.88
N ALA A 109 38.49 -1.49 -1.82
CA ALA A 109 37.85 -2.29 -2.86
C ALA A 109 37.55 -3.74 -2.44
N SER A 110 37.73 -4.09 -1.16
CA SER A 110 37.45 -5.44 -0.67
C SER A 110 35.97 -5.77 -0.85
N PRO A 111 35.61 -6.88 -1.52
CA PRO A 111 34.22 -7.31 -1.68
C PRO A 111 33.48 -7.46 -0.35
N LEU A 112 34.20 -7.83 0.72
CA LEU A 112 33.63 -7.94 2.06
C LEU A 112 33.30 -6.57 2.65
N LEU A 113 34.16 -5.57 2.43
CA LEU A 113 33.96 -4.21 2.92
C LEU A 113 32.82 -3.51 2.18
N LEU A 114 32.74 -3.66 0.85
CA LEU A 114 31.62 -3.16 0.04
C LEU A 114 30.28 -3.77 0.47
N ARG A 115 30.29 -5.06 0.85
CA ARG A 115 29.09 -5.76 1.30
C ARG A 115 28.67 -5.33 2.72
N CYS A 116 29.63 -5.02 3.59
CA CYS A 116 29.35 -4.36 4.88
C CYS A 116 28.77 -2.96 4.68
N GLU A 117 29.33 -2.16 3.77
CA GLU A 117 28.88 -0.81 3.45
C GLU A 117 27.42 -0.81 2.98
N ALA A 118 27.08 -1.67 2.02
CA ALA A 118 25.71 -1.83 1.55
C ALA A 118 24.72 -2.26 2.66
N LEU A 119 25.17 -3.11 3.60
CA LEU A 119 24.35 -3.51 4.75
C LEU A 119 24.10 -2.35 5.72
N VAL A 120 25.14 -1.54 5.98
CA VAL A 120 25.04 -0.35 6.82
C VAL A 120 24.15 0.71 6.17
N GLU A 121 24.26 0.93 4.86
CA GLU A 121 23.35 1.81 4.11
C GLU A 121 21.89 1.37 4.25
N LEU A 122 21.61 0.08 4.07
CA LEU A 122 20.26 -0.47 4.26
C LEU A 122 19.75 -0.27 5.69
N TRP A 123 20.60 -0.42 6.71
CA TRP A 123 20.22 -0.15 8.10
C TRP A 123 19.96 1.34 8.34
N LEU A 124 20.77 2.23 7.75
CA LEU A 124 20.56 3.67 7.82
C LEU A 124 19.26 4.10 7.13
N GLU A 125 18.89 3.49 6.00
CA GLU A 125 17.59 3.71 5.36
C GLU A 125 16.41 3.25 6.22
N VAL A 126 16.54 2.12 6.92
CA VAL A 126 15.52 1.65 7.88
C VAL A 126 15.39 2.65 9.04
N CYS A 127 16.50 3.07 9.65
CA CYS A 127 16.52 4.07 10.72
C CYS A 127 15.94 5.41 10.26
N GLY A 128 16.31 5.88 9.06
CA GLY A 128 15.81 7.12 8.47
C GLY A 128 14.29 7.09 8.25
N ARG A 129 13.73 5.95 7.84
CA ARG A 129 12.27 5.79 7.71
C ARG A 129 11.54 5.80 9.05
N VAL A 130 12.10 5.16 10.08
CA VAL A 130 11.52 5.19 11.44
C VAL A 130 11.53 6.62 11.98
N LEU A 131 12.65 7.34 11.82
CA LEU A 131 12.78 8.73 12.24
C LEU A 131 11.85 9.66 11.45
N ALA A 132 11.74 9.50 10.13
CA ALA A 132 10.81 10.27 9.30
C ALA A 132 9.32 9.96 9.59
N GLY A 133 9.03 8.80 10.20
CA GLY A 133 7.70 8.46 10.70
C GLY A 133 7.18 9.38 11.80
N VAL A 134 8.07 10.14 12.46
CA VAL A 134 7.76 11.17 13.49
C VAL A 134 7.23 12.46 12.86
N ASP A 135 7.73 12.83 11.69
CA ASP A 135 7.43 14.12 11.04
C ASP A 135 6.24 14.03 10.07
N ASN A 136 5.61 12.86 9.96
CA ASN A 136 4.55 12.62 8.98
C ASN A 136 3.22 13.22 9.46
N GLU A 137 3.05 14.54 9.26
CA GLU A 137 1.77 15.25 9.45
C GLU A 137 0.61 14.59 8.68
N ALA A 138 0.91 13.83 7.63
CA ALA A 138 -0.05 13.00 6.89
C ALA A 138 -0.76 11.92 7.74
N ARG A 139 -0.22 11.55 8.92
CA ARG A 139 -0.85 10.63 9.89
C ARG A 139 -1.78 11.33 10.88
N LEU A 140 -1.62 12.64 11.07
CA LEU A 140 -2.35 13.46 12.05
C LEU A 140 -3.48 14.28 11.41
N GLY A 141 -3.43 14.54 10.10
CA GLY A 141 -4.35 15.43 9.38
C GLY A 141 -5.72 14.84 8.97
N GLY A 142 -6.31 13.94 9.75
CA GLY A 142 -7.68 13.46 9.50
C GLY A 142 -8.67 14.05 10.49
N ASP A 143 -9.86 14.48 10.05
CA ASP A 143 -10.96 14.99 10.92
C ASP A 143 -11.33 14.09 12.13
N ASP A 144 -10.86 12.83 12.18
CA ASP A 144 -11.07 11.87 13.28
C ASP A 144 -9.83 11.68 14.18
N ALA A 145 -8.75 12.46 13.99
CA ALA A 145 -7.53 12.37 14.78
C ALA A 145 -7.72 13.02 16.16
N GLY A 146 -8.36 12.27 17.07
CA GLY A 146 -8.44 12.63 18.48
C GLY A 146 -7.13 12.32 19.22
N PRO A 147 -6.97 12.81 20.47
CA PRO A 147 -5.75 12.63 21.27
C PRO A 147 -5.37 11.16 21.51
N LEU A 148 -6.34 10.24 21.45
CA LEU A 148 -6.08 8.80 21.54
C LEU A 148 -5.32 8.25 20.32
N THR A 149 -5.51 8.82 19.14
CA THR A 149 -4.82 8.40 17.92
C THR A 149 -3.36 8.82 17.94
N GLU A 150 -3.05 10.02 18.42
CA GLU A 150 -1.67 10.49 18.62
C GLU A 150 -0.91 9.61 19.61
N LEU A 151 -1.56 9.25 20.72
CA LEU A 151 -0.96 8.41 21.76
C LEU A 151 -0.68 6.99 21.25
N GLN A 152 -1.58 6.43 20.44
CA GLN A 152 -1.36 5.13 19.77
C GLN A 152 -0.24 5.20 18.73
N GLN A 153 -0.15 6.27 17.96
CA GLN A 153 0.94 6.48 16.99
C GLN A 153 2.29 6.62 17.70
N TYR A 154 2.35 7.39 18.78
CA TYR A 154 3.54 7.53 19.59
C TYR A 154 3.96 6.20 20.22
N LYS A 155 3.00 5.41 20.71
CA LYS A 155 3.26 4.06 21.23
C LYS A 155 3.85 3.14 20.16
N ALA A 156 3.32 3.16 18.94
CA ALA A 156 3.84 2.37 17.83
C ALA A 156 5.27 2.81 17.45
N PHE A 157 5.51 4.13 17.39
CA PHE A 157 6.83 4.69 17.14
C PHE A 157 7.87 4.28 18.19
N VAL A 158 7.52 4.33 19.48
CA VAL A 158 8.40 3.87 20.57
C VAL A 158 8.70 2.37 20.45
N GLN A 159 7.73 1.56 20.01
CA GLN A 159 7.95 0.14 19.76
C GLN A 159 8.90 -0.10 18.57
N GLU A 160 8.73 0.63 17.47
CA GLU A 160 9.62 0.57 16.30
C GLU A 160 11.05 1.00 16.68
N LEU A 161 11.21 2.10 17.43
CA LEU A 161 12.51 2.52 17.98
C LEU A 161 13.12 1.47 18.90
N HIS A 162 12.31 0.81 19.72
CA HIS A 162 12.80 -0.25 20.59
C HIS A 162 13.31 -1.45 19.77
N THR A 163 12.61 -1.81 18.70
CA THR A 163 13.06 -2.85 17.76
C THR A 163 14.37 -2.47 17.07
N VAL A 164 14.52 -1.22 16.61
CA VAL A 164 15.77 -0.68 16.06
C VAL A 164 16.90 -0.80 17.10
N ARG A 165 16.67 -0.38 18.35
CA ARG A 165 17.65 -0.45 19.44
C ARG A 165 18.04 -1.89 19.81
N GLN A 166 17.16 -2.86 19.62
CA GLN A 166 17.48 -4.27 19.89
C GLN A 166 18.29 -4.92 18.77
N HIS A 167 18.24 -4.38 17.54
CA HIS A 167 18.92 -4.94 16.37
C HIS A 167 20.30 -4.33 16.12
N LEU A 168 20.52 -3.08 16.55
CA LEU A 168 21.83 -2.43 16.60
C LEU A 168 22.63 -2.87 17.83
#